data_AF-A0A7D5RQ78-F1
#
_entry.id   AF-A0A7D5RQ78-F1
#
_cell.length_a   1.000
_cell.length_b   1.000
_cell.length_c   1.000
_cell.angle_alpha   90.00
_cell.angle_beta   90.00
_cell.angle_gamma   90.00
#
_symmetry.space_group_name_H-M   'P 1'
#
loop_
_entity.id
_entity.type
_entity.pdbx_description
1 polymer ?
#
loop_
_entity_poly.entity_id
_entity_poly.type
_entity_poly.pdbx_seq_one_letter_code
_entity_poly.pdbx_strand_id
1 'polypeptide(L)'
;MDTLKKNKNFIIEYFNAISGVEKPLELIEKYVADEKLKGHIQFFESAFPKYELMIDELTAEANRVVVRARWRGRHEGVLNGIPPTHKQIEMPFVIGYEIENGKIIDNWMIADQMLLMEQLGVVNQPA
;
A
#
# COMPACT_ATOMS: atom_id res chain seq x y z
N MET A 1 4.13 2.98 27.61
CA MET A 1 2.70 2.93 27.22
C MET A 1 2.37 3.90 26.08
N ASP A 2 3.18 4.93 25.82
CA ASP A 2 2.92 5.97 24.81
C ASP A 2 3.38 5.60 23.38
N THR A 3 4.47 4.83 23.24
CA THR A 3 5.08 4.49 21.94
C THR A 3 4.16 3.70 21.01
N LEU A 4 3.37 2.74 21.53
CA LEU A 4 2.47 1.96 20.69
C LEU A 4 1.39 2.84 20.06
N LYS A 5 0.76 3.70 20.86
CA LYS A 5 -0.26 4.65 20.38
C LYS A 5 0.34 5.63 19.36
N LYS A 6 1.55 6.13 19.63
CA LYS A 6 2.30 6.97 18.69
C LYS A 6 2.53 6.27 17.35
N ASN A 7 2.99 5.02 17.37
CA ASN A 7 3.26 4.27 16.14
C ASN A 7 1.99 3.97 15.35
N LYS A 8 0.89 3.61 16.03
CA LYS A 8 -0.43 3.44 15.38
C LYS A 8 -0.88 4.73 14.71
N ASN A 9 -0.81 5.86 15.43
CA ASN A 9 -1.21 7.16 14.90
C ASN A 9 -0.34 7.59 13.72
N PHE A 10 0.97 7.35 13.77
CA PHE A 10 1.88 7.63 12.67
C PHE A 10 1.48 6.88 11.39
N ILE A 11 1.14 5.58 11.49
CA ILE A 11 0.69 4.80 10.33
C ILE A 11 -0.67 5.28 9.80
N ILE A 12 -1.59 5.66 10.69
CA ILE A 12 -2.88 6.25 10.27
C ILE A 12 -2.65 7.57 9.51
N GLU A 13 -1.78 8.44 10.03
CA GLU A 13 -1.42 9.70 9.37
C GLU A 13 -0.79 9.45 8.00
N TYR A 14 0.17 8.52 7.93
CA TYR A 14 0.80 8.10 6.68
C TYR A 14 -0.22 7.60 5.65
N PHE A 15 -1.12 6.68 6.02
CA PHE A 15 -2.17 6.17 5.12
C PHE A 15 -3.07 7.30 4.63
N ASN A 16 -3.53 8.18 5.53
CA ASN A 16 -4.38 9.32 5.16
C ASN A 16 -3.66 10.31 4.25
N ALA A 17 -2.35 10.51 4.44
CA ALA A 17 -1.57 11.45 3.65
C ALA A 17 -1.36 11.00 2.19
N ILE A 18 -1.29 9.68 1.94
CA ILE A 18 -1.00 9.15 0.60
C ILE A 18 -2.23 8.59 -0.12
N SER A 19 -3.30 8.26 0.60
CA SER A 19 -4.51 7.67 0.02
C SER A 19 -5.23 8.67 -0.90
N GLY A 20 -5.60 8.25 -2.11
CA GLY A 20 -6.44 9.04 -3.02
C GLY A 20 -5.77 10.27 -3.64
N VAL A 21 -4.46 10.44 -3.42
CA VAL A 21 -3.68 11.57 -3.94
C VAL A 21 -2.50 11.09 -4.78
N GLU A 22 -1.91 12.02 -5.54
CA GLU A 22 -0.64 11.77 -6.21
C GLU A 22 0.44 11.54 -5.17
N LYS A 23 1.34 10.60 -5.46
CA LYS A 23 2.39 10.17 -4.53
C LYS A 23 3.78 10.60 -5.03
N PRO A 24 4.07 11.92 -5.13
CA PRO A 24 5.40 12.38 -5.49
C PRO A 24 6.43 11.91 -4.45
N LEU A 25 7.67 11.71 -4.88
CA LEU A 25 8.72 11.16 -4.01
C LEU A 25 8.88 11.99 -2.73
N GLU A 26 8.81 13.32 -2.82
CA GLU A 26 8.88 14.21 -1.66
C GLU A 26 7.80 13.92 -0.60
N LEU A 27 6.57 13.59 -1.03
CA LEU A 27 5.51 13.20 -0.09
C LEU A 27 5.84 11.87 0.58
N ILE A 28 6.30 10.88 -0.18
CA ILE A 28 6.61 9.56 0.34
C ILE A 28 7.82 9.61 1.28
N GLU A 29 8.85 10.38 0.95
CA GLU A 29 10.05 10.57 1.76
C GLU A 29 9.76 11.23 3.11
N LYS A 30 8.63 11.93 3.28
CA LYS A 30 8.18 12.42 4.61
C LYS A 30 7.88 11.29 5.58
N TYR A 31 7.49 10.11 5.10
CA TYR A 31 7.10 8.98 5.95
C TYR A 31 8.00 7.75 5.80
N VAL A 32 8.63 7.54 4.65
CA VAL A 32 9.33 6.31 4.30
C VAL A 32 10.82 6.56 4.11
N ALA A 33 11.66 5.81 4.83
CA ALA A 33 13.10 5.73 4.61
C ALA A 33 13.49 4.48 3.80
N ASP A 34 12.71 3.40 3.88
CA ASP A 34 12.92 2.17 3.13
C ASP A 34 12.83 2.38 1.60
N GLU A 35 13.97 2.28 0.91
CA GLU A 35 14.06 2.44 -0.54
C GLU A 35 13.21 1.41 -1.32
N LYS A 36 13.05 0.19 -0.80
CA LYS A 36 12.23 -0.84 -1.46
C LYS A 36 10.76 -0.44 -1.44
N LEU A 37 10.30 0.08 -0.30
CA LEU A 37 8.93 0.57 -0.17
C LEU A 37 8.68 1.79 -1.07
N LYS A 38 9.62 2.74 -1.13
CA LYS A 38 9.50 3.91 -2.05
C LYS A 38 9.35 3.46 -3.50
N GLY A 39 10.24 2.58 -3.96
CA GLY A 39 10.20 2.06 -5.32
C GLY A 39 8.91 1.29 -5.62
N HIS A 40 8.43 0.49 -4.65
CA HIS A 40 7.16 -0.20 -4.76
C HIS A 40 5.98 0.77 -4.90
N ILE A 41 5.91 1.81 -4.07
CA ILE A 41 4.85 2.82 -4.12
C ILE A 41 4.84 3.56 -5.47
N GLN A 42 6.00 3.97 -5.97
CA GLN A 42 6.11 4.67 -7.27
C GLN A 42 5.69 3.77 -8.44
N PHE A 43 6.16 2.52 -8.44
CA PHE A 43 5.73 1.53 -9.43
C PHE A 43 4.22 1.32 -9.39
N PHE A 44 3.65 1.13 -8.20
CA PHE A 44 2.24 0.84 -8.04
C PHE A 44 1.35 2.05 -8.38
N GLU A 45 1.77 3.26 -8.02
CA GLU A 45 1.14 4.52 -8.42
C GLU A 45 1.15 4.69 -9.95
N SER A 46 2.19 4.23 -10.65
CA SER A 46 2.22 4.31 -12.12
C SER A 46 1.15 3.43 -12.79
N ALA A 47 0.79 2.30 -12.18
CA ALA A 47 -0.24 1.38 -12.70
C ALA A 47 -1.65 1.76 -12.22
N PHE A 48 -1.76 2.26 -10.99
CA PHE A 48 -3.01 2.64 -10.33
C PHE A 48 -2.90 4.07 -9.76
N PRO A 49 -2.90 5.11 -10.60
CA PRO A 49 -2.76 6.48 -10.13
C PRO A 49 -3.78 6.82 -9.05
N LYS A 50 -3.35 7.52 -7.99
CA LYS A 50 -4.21 7.97 -6.89
C LYS A 50 -4.98 6.84 -6.20
N TYR A 51 -4.42 5.62 -6.15
CA TYR A 51 -5.08 4.54 -5.42
C TYR A 51 -5.33 4.93 -3.96
N GLU A 52 -6.45 4.46 -3.44
CA GLU A 52 -6.94 4.67 -2.09
C GLU A 52 -6.52 3.51 -1.19
N LEU A 53 -6.29 3.81 0.08
CA LEU A 53 -5.97 2.87 1.14
C LEU A 53 -7.03 2.95 2.24
N MET A 54 -7.49 1.79 2.71
CA MET A 54 -8.52 1.64 3.72
C MET A 54 -8.02 0.68 4.80
N ILE A 55 -7.76 1.19 6.00
CA ILE A 55 -7.33 0.36 7.14
C ILE A 55 -8.55 -0.39 7.69
N ASP A 56 -8.46 -1.72 7.74
CA ASP A 56 -9.46 -2.56 8.39
C ASP A 56 -9.05 -2.89 9.84
N GLU A 57 -7.76 -3.10 10.08
CA GLU A 57 -7.23 -3.46 11.40
C GLU A 57 -5.78 -3.03 11.56
N LEU A 58 -5.39 -2.67 12.80
CA LEU A 58 -4.06 -2.19 13.10
C LEU A 58 -3.58 -2.65 14.48
N THR A 59 -2.48 -3.41 14.48
CA THR A 59 -1.87 -4.00 15.69
C THR A 59 -0.43 -3.51 15.81
N ALA A 60 0.01 -3.18 17.03
CA ALA A 60 1.34 -2.64 17.26
C ALA A 60 2.02 -3.35 18.43
N GLU A 61 3.29 -3.66 18.25
CA GLU A 61 4.17 -4.25 19.26
C GLU A 61 5.57 -3.65 19.10
N ALA A 62 6.15 -3.14 20.20
CA ALA A 62 7.42 -2.41 20.18
C ALA A 62 7.47 -1.32 19.08
N ASN A 63 8.40 -1.44 18.13
CA ASN A 63 8.57 -0.54 16.99
C ASN A 63 7.87 -1.04 15.71
N ARG A 64 7.08 -2.11 15.79
CA ARG A 64 6.40 -2.73 14.65
C ARG A 64 4.90 -2.41 14.66
N VAL A 65 4.36 -2.17 13.47
CA VAL A 65 2.92 -2.03 13.24
C VAL A 65 2.50 -2.93 12.09
N VAL A 66 1.55 -3.82 12.35
CA VAL A 66 0.91 -4.67 11.33
C VAL A 66 -0.44 -4.07 10.99
N VAL A 67 -0.68 -3.88 9.70
CA VAL A 67 -1.91 -3.34 9.14
C VAL A 67 -2.54 -4.40 8.24
N ARG A 68 -3.81 -4.73 8.51
CA ARG A 68 -4.67 -5.40 7.54
C ARG A 68 -5.55 -4.34 6.90
N ALA A 69 -5.54 -4.27 5.58
CA ALA A 69 -6.17 -3.19 4.84
C ALA A 69 -6.68 -3.66 3.48
N ARG A 70 -7.41 -2.79 2.82
CA ARG A 70 -7.76 -2.88 1.41
C ARG A 70 -7.21 -1.68 0.67
N TRP A 71 -6.87 -1.87 -0.60
CA TRP A 71 -6.62 -0.76 -1.51
C TRP A 71 -7.63 -0.79 -2.64
N ARG A 72 -7.90 0.38 -3.21
CA ARG A 72 -8.79 0.53 -4.36
C ARG A 72 -8.17 1.47 -5.38
N GLY A 73 -8.19 1.07 -6.65
CA GLY A 73 -7.61 1.88 -7.73
C GLY A 73 -8.15 1.52 -9.10
N ARG A 74 -7.99 2.43 -10.05
CA ARG A 74 -8.31 2.17 -11.46
C ARG A 74 -7.03 1.82 -12.21
N HIS A 75 -7.06 0.74 -12.99
CA HIS A 75 -5.88 0.32 -13.76
C HIS A 75 -5.70 1.23 -14.99
N GLU A 76 -4.78 2.19 -14.91
CA GLU A 76 -4.57 3.22 -15.94
C GLU A 76 -3.16 3.20 -16.54
N GLY A 77 -2.21 2.55 -15.89
CA GLY A 77 -0.87 2.32 -16.43
C GLY A 77 -0.61 0.89 -16.84
N VAL A 78 0.63 0.60 -17.21
CA VAL A 78 1.10 -0.77 -17.48
C VAL A 78 1.50 -1.44 -16.17
N LEU A 79 1.02 -2.65 -15.93
CA LEU A 79 1.39 -3.45 -14.76
C LEU A 79 2.04 -4.76 -15.20
N ASN A 80 3.36 -4.93 -14.98
CA ASN A 80 4.08 -6.16 -15.32
C ASN A 80 3.83 -6.66 -16.76
N GLY A 81 3.75 -5.74 -17.72
CA GLY A 81 3.47 -6.04 -19.13
C GLY A 81 1.97 -6.12 -19.50
N ILE A 82 1.06 -6.03 -18.53
CA ILE A 82 -0.38 -5.97 -18.75
C ILE A 82 -0.75 -4.52 -19.13
N PRO A 83 -1.35 -4.28 -20.31
CA PRO A 83 -1.84 -2.95 -20.70
C PRO A 83 -2.96 -2.45 -19.77
N PRO A 84 -3.19 -1.13 -19.70
CA PRO A 84 -4.23 -0.56 -18.84
C PRO A 84 -5.62 -1.09 -19.23
N THR A 85 -6.25 -1.79 -18.30
CA THR A 85 -7.58 -2.40 -18.50
C THR A 85 -8.73 -1.46 -18.21
N HIS A 86 -8.45 -0.31 -17.57
CA HIS A 86 -9.44 0.69 -17.18
C HIS A 86 -10.51 0.23 -16.18
N LYS A 87 -10.35 -0.98 -15.62
CA LYS A 87 -11.21 -1.53 -14.58
C LYS A 87 -10.90 -0.93 -13.21
N GLN A 88 -11.93 -0.85 -12.38
CA GLN A 88 -11.79 -0.62 -10.96
C GLN A 88 -11.37 -1.92 -10.28
N ILE A 89 -10.34 -1.84 -9.44
CA ILE A 89 -9.78 -2.95 -8.69
C ILE A 89 -9.89 -2.63 -7.19
N GLU A 90 -10.31 -3.60 -6.39
CA GLU A 90 -10.28 -3.52 -4.92
C GLU A 90 -9.79 -4.85 -4.33
N MET A 91 -8.79 -4.79 -3.45
CA MET A 91 -8.02 -5.96 -3.05
C MET A 91 -7.54 -5.86 -1.59
N PRO A 92 -7.59 -6.95 -0.81
CA PRO A 92 -7.01 -6.99 0.52
C PRO A 92 -5.49 -7.13 0.49
N PHE A 93 -4.83 -6.60 1.51
CA PHE A 93 -3.41 -6.82 1.78
C PHE A 93 -3.12 -6.74 3.28
N VAL A 94 -1.96 -7.29 3.66
CA VAL A 94 -1.39 -7.16 5.00
C VAL A 94 0.03 -6.65 4.85
N ILE A 95 0.38 -5.63 5.63
CA ILE A 95 1.73 -5.08 5.67
C ILE A 95 2.19 -4.89 7.11
N GLY A 96 3.39 -5.36 7.42
CA GLY A 96 4.12 -5.01 8.62
C GLY A 96 5.12 -3.89 8.33
N TYR A 97 5.18 -2.89 9.20
CA TYR A 97 6.15 -1.80 9.16
C TYR A 97 7.03 -1.83 10.39
N GLU A 98 8.33 -1.60 10.21
CA GLU A 98 9.23 -1.19 11.28
C GLU A 98 9.41 0.33 11.26
N ILE A 99 9.25 0.96 12.42
CA ILE A 99 9.25 2.42 12.56
C ILE A 99 10.40 2.85 13.47
N GLU A 100 11.22 3.78 12.98
CA GLU A 100 12.27 4.42 13.76
C GLU A 100 12.32 5.91 13.45
N ASN A 101 12.48 6.76 14.47
CA ASN A 101 12.62 8.21 14.32
C ASN A 101 11.53 8.88 13.44
N GLY A 102 10.29 8.35 13.49
CA GLY A 102 9.17 8.88 12.71
C GLY A 102 9.23 8.53 11.22
N LYS A 103 9.93 7.45 10.85
CA LYS A 103 10.00 6.93 9.48
C LYS A 103 9.77 5.42 9.48
N ILE A 104 9.20 4.92 8.38
CA ILE A 104 9.18 3.51 8.04
C ILE A 104 10.56 3.13 7.50
N ILE A 105 11.29 2.31 8.25
CA ILE A 105 12.66 1.89 7.91
C ILE A 105 12.73 0.51 7.24
N ASP A 106 11.69 -0.29 7.41
CA ASP A 106 11.54 -1.60 6.76
C ASP A 106 10.05 -1.96 6.63
N ASN A 107 9.74 -2.83 5.68
CA ASN A 107 8.39 -3.34 5.50
C ASN A 107 8.38 -4.80 5.01
N TRP A 108 7.31 -5.51 5.33
CA TRP A 108 7.01 -6.80 4.75
C TRP A 108 5.53 -6.92 4.44
N MET A 109 5.19 -7.22 3.18
CA MET A 109 3.84 -7.17 2.66
C MET A 109 3.42 -8.46 1.97
N ILE A 110 2.17 -8.85 2.16
CA ILE A 110 1.47 -9.86 1.37
C ILE A 110 0.19 -9.22 0.81
N ALA A 111 -0.06 -9.41 -0.48
CA ALA A 111 -1.30 -9.04 -1.14
C ALA A 111 -1.81 -10.22 -1.97
N ASP A 112 -3.12 -10.29 -2.20
CA ASP A 112 -3.73 -11.35 -3.00
C ASP A 112 -3.45 -11.13 -4.49
N GLN A 113 -2.36 -11.68 -5.00
CA GLN A 113 -2.01 -11.51 -6.41
C GLN A 113 -2.96 -12.25 -7.37
N MET A 114 -3.57 -13.35 -6.92
CA MET A 114 -4.45 -14.13 -7.79
C MET A 114 -5.73 -13.35 -8.08
N LEU A 115 -6.37 -12.81 -7.05
CA LEU A 115 -7.58 -12.01 -7.22
C LEU A 115 -7.29 -10.71 -8.02
N LEU A 116 -6.08 -10.15 -7.94
CA LEU A 116 -5.68 -9.03 -8.80
C LEU A 116 -5.69 -9.45 -10.28
N MET A 117 -5.07 -10.58 -10.61
CA MET A 117 -5.00 -11.08 -11.98
C MET A 117 -6.40 -11.45 -12.53
N GLU A 118 -7.28 -11.95 -11.67
CA GLU A 118 -8.69 -12.21 -12.01
C GLU A 118 -9.46 -10.92 -12.29
N GLN A 119 -9.37 -9.91 -11.41
CA GLN A 119 -10.06 -8.63 -11.63
C GLN A 119 -9.53 -7.90 -12.87
N LEU A 120 -8.23 -8.02 -13.16
CA LEU A 120 -7.64 -7.55 -14.42
C LEU A 120 -8.16 -8.32 -15.65
N GLY A 121 -8.62 -9.56 -15.47
CA GLY A 121 -9.16 -10.41 -16.53
C GLY A 121 -8.07 -11.09 -17.37
N VAL A 122 -6.89 -11.31 -16.78
CA VAL A 122 -5.76 -12.00 -17.43
C VAL A 122 -5.67 -13.47 -17.04
N VAL A 123 -6.47 -13.90 -16.06
CA VAL A 123 -6.67 -15.30 -15.68
C VAL A 123 -8.16 -15.61 -15.77
N ASN A 124 -8.50 -16.66 -16.51
CA ASN A 124 -9.85 -17.21 -16.53
C ASN A 124 -9.97 -18.20 -15.36
N GLN A 125 -10.91 -17.97 -14.45
CA GLN A 125 -11.32 -19.04 -13.53
C GLN A 125 -12.10 -20.09 -14.35
N PRO A 126 -11.82 -21.40 -14.16
CA PRO A 126 -12.77 -22.41 -14.59
C PRO A 126 -14.10 -22.19 -13.84
N ALA A 127 -15.20 -22.33 -14.58
CA ALA A 127 -16.56 -22.21 -14.05
C ALA A 127 -16.88 -23.27 -12.99
#